data_AF-A0A1R3GD82-F1
#
_entry.id   AF-A0A1R3GD82-F1
#
_cell.length_a   1.000
_cell.length_b   1.000
_cell.length_c   1.000
_cell.angle_alpha   90.00
_cell.angle_beta   90.00
_cell.angle_gamma   90.00
#
_symmetry.space_group_name_H-M   'P 1'
#
loop_
_entity.id
_entity.type
_entity.pdbx_description
1 polymer ?
#
loop_
_entity_poly.entity_id
_entity_poly.type
_entity_poly.pdbx_seq_one_letter_code
_entity_poly.pdbx_strand_id
1 'polypeptide(L)'
;MAFSSLYLCFHKYKGGAWKSCDRQTSCRISTPGVTIGETQAPPRYLKDKKVVPEADPPSIEDVNRLYQFFDQSNKLVVLTGAGISTECGIPDYRSPNGAYSSGFKPITHQEFVRSSRARRRYWARSYAGWRQFTAAQPSAAHVALASLEKAGRIHFMITQNVDRLHHRAGSNPLELHGTVYSVICLDCGFSVSRNLFQDELKALNPKWAAAIESLDYGSPGSDKSFGMKQRPDGDIEIDEKFWEEDFHIPTCQKCNGILKPDVVFFGDNLPKERADKAIAIARQSDAFLVLGSSLMTMSAYRLVRAAHEAGAATAIVNIGTTRADDLVPLKLNARLGEIFGRSMQRIFPPAASALMRGYSFAANEVISRGQGREAHHIVKDQFNNQPKDLSPNPNTGGTLNHQIGQNVSRKDKIKFLVTTLIDLKDSKEAVYGALDAWVAWETSFPIGALKNVILALEKQHQWHRVVQVIKWMLSKGQGNTMGTYMQLIRALDMDHRAEEAHQFWVKKVSTDLHSVSWQLCRQMISVYYRNNMLKDLVKLFKELEAFDRKPPDKAIVQRVADAYEMLGLLEEKERVLEKYKDIMNKTEKVHKNPKQEASMKRKNKSG
;
A
#
# COMPACT_ATOMS: atom_id res chain seq x y z
N MET A 1 55.03 23.89 -24.93
CA MET A 1 55.94 22.72 -24.90
C MET A 1 55.06 21.49 -24.66
N ALA A 2 55.12 20.38 -25.40
CA ALA A 2 55.81 20.05 -26.65
C ALA A 2 55.07 18.83 -27.29
N PHE A 3 55.24 18.64 -28.62
CA PHE A 3 55.30 17.37 -29.41
C PHE A 3 54.90 16.02 -28.75
N SER A 4 54.31 15.02 -29.41
CA SER A 4 54.03 14.65 -30.82
C SER A 4 53.08 13.41 -30.80
N SER A 5 52.55 12.79 -31.86
CA SER A 5 53.00 12.61 -33.25
C SER A 5 51.85 12.22 -34.21
N LEU A 6 52.10 12.32 -35.53
CA LEU A 6 51.23 11.96 -36.66
C LEU A 6 51.40 10.49 -37.14
N TYR A 7 50.65 10.15 -38.22
CA TYR A 7 50.76 9.00 -39.17
C TYR A 7 49.96 7.74 -38.79
N LEU A 8 49.33 6.95 -39.68
CA LEU A 8 49.31 6.80 -41.16
C LEU A 8 47.83 6.67 -41.66
N CYS A 9 47.41 6.78 -42.94
CA CYS A 9 47.93 7.33 -44.22
C CYS A 9 46.73 7.46 -45.23
N PHE A 10 46.97 7.61 -46.54
CA PHE A 10 45.97 7.73 -47.64
C PHE A 10 46.17 6.66 -48.75
N HIS A 11 45.15 6.53 -49.63
CA HIS A 11 45.11 5.94 -51.00
C HIS A 11 44.54 4.52 -51.23
N LYS A 12 43.40 4.47 -51.95
CA LYS A 12 43.37 4.27 -53.42
C LYS A 12 41.96 4.43 -54.00
N TYR A 13 41.82 5.29 -55.02
CA TYR A 13 40.67 5.35 -55.92
C TYR A 13 41.11 4.82 -57.30
N LYS A 14 40.38 3.87 -57.90
CA LYS A 14 40.47 3.53 -59.33
C LYS A 14 39.19 2.87 -59.83
N GLY A 15 38.52 3.53 -60.79
CA GLY A 15 37.75 2.93 -61.89
C GLY A 15 36.39 2.27 -61.56
N GLY A 16 35.29 2.85 -62.06
CA GLY A 16 33.97 2.20 -62.09
C GLY A 16 32.84 3.20 -62.37
N ALA A 17 32.26 3.13 -63.57
CA ALA A 17 31.31 4.11 -64.11
C ALA A 17 30.01 4.32 -63.29
N TRP A 18 29.41 5.49 -63.49
CA TRP A 18 28.15 5.92 -62.85
C TRP A 18 26.91 5.15 -63.32
N LYS A 19 25.94 4.97 -62.43
CA LYS A 19 24.51 5.09 -62.74
C LYS A 19 23.81 5.92 -61.66
N SER A 20 23.03 6.89 -62.09
CA SER A 20 22.30 7.84 -61.24
C SER A 20 21.03 7.23 -60.64
N CYS A 21 20.66 7.67 -59.44
CA CYS A 21 19.28 7.66 -58.98
C CYS A 21 19.06 8.82 -57.99
N ASP A 22 18.08 9.66 -58.26
CA ASP A 22 17.87 10.93 -57.57
C ASP A 22 17.39 10.79 -56.13
N ARG A 23 18.02 11.55 -55.22
CA ARG A 23 17.35 12.11 -54.04
C ARG A 23 17.83 13.54 -53.81
N GLN A 24 16.94 14.50 -54.07
CA GLN A 24 17.14 15.90 -53.72
C GLN A 24 17.31 16.05 -52.20
N THR A 25 18.42 16.64 -51.77
CA THR A 25 18.60 17.22 -50.44
C THR A 25 18.51 18.74 -50.57
N SER A 26 17.50 19.36 -49.93
CA SER A 26 17.45 20.81 -49.77
C SER A 26 17.99 21.19 -48.38
N CYS A 27 19.08 21.96 -48.38
CA CYS A 27 19.70 22.46 -47.17
C CYS A 27 18.96 23.70 -46.65
N ARG A 28 18.87 23.89 -45.33
CA ARG A 28 18.58 25.20 -44.73
C ARG A 28 19.61 25.54 -43.67
N ILE A 29 20.07 26.78 -43.76
CA ILE A 29 21.22 27.37 -43.07
C ILE A 29 20.89 27.58 -41.58
N SER A 30 21.85 27.27 -40.71
CA SER A 30 21.78 27.56 -39.27
C SER A 30 22.62 28.80 -38.93
N THR A 31 22.05 29.75 -38.18
CA THR A 31 22.77 30.90 -37.60
C THR A 31 23.44 30.55 -36.26
N PRO A 32 24.44 31.32 -35.80
CA PRO A 32 25.28 30.94 -34.65
C PRO A 32 24.50 30.94 -33.32
N GLY A 33 24.81 29.97 -32.47
CA GLY A 33 24.03 29.69 -31.26
C GLY A 33 24.27 30.65 -30.10
N VAL A 34 23.18 31.00 -29.41
CA VAL A 34 23.22 31.44 -28.00
C VAL A 34 23.24 30.17 -27.15
N THR A 35 24.25 30.03 -26.28
CA THR A 35 24.39 28.92 -25.33
C THR A 35 23.36 29.02 -24.21
N ILE A 36 22.16 28.48 -24.46
CA ILE A 36 21.23 28.13 -23.39
C ILE A 36 21.81 26.92 -22.66
N GLY A 37 22.01 27.04 -21.35
CA GLY A 37 22.58 25.99 -20.52
C GLY A 37 21.78 24.69 -20.64
N GLU A 38 22.49 23.56 -20.70
CA GLU A 38 21.89 22.24 -20.92
C GLU A 38 20.89 21.89 -19.81
N THR A 39 19.59 21.98 -20.10
CA THR A 39 18.60 21.16 -19.41
C THR A 39 18.97 19.70 -19.69
N GLN A 40 19.59 19.05 -18.71
CA GLN A 40 20.02 17.65 -18.83
C GLN A 40 18.86 16.80 -19.36
N ALA A 41 19.06 16.22 -20.54
CA ALA A 41 18.06 15.35 -21.13
C ALA A 41 17.80 14.17 -20.18
N PRO A 42 16.53 13.74 -20.00
CA PRO A 42 16.22 12.65 -19.09
C PRO A 42 16.99 11.37 -19.47
N PRO A 43 17.40 10.56 -18.48
CA PRO A 43 18.13 9.31 -18.66
C PRO A 43 17.74 8.51 -19.90
N ARG A 44 18.74 8.11 -20.71
CA ARG A 44 18.57 7.36 -21.97
C ARG A 44 17.66 6.13 -21.83
N TYR A 45 17.67 5.51 -20.64
CA TYR A 45 16.86 4.37 -20.21
C TYR A 45 15.35 4.62 -20.09
N LEU A 46 14.89 5.87 -19.87
CA LEU A 46 13.46 6.18 -19.78
C LEU A 46 12.71 6.06 -21.13
N LYS A 47 13.44 5.90 -22.25
CA LYS A 47 12.85 5.85 -23.59
C LYS A 47 12.33 4.47 -24.01
N ASP A 48 12.86 3.38 -23.45
CA ASP A 48 12.69 2.02 -24.01
C ASP A 48 11.76 1.10 -23.20
N LYS A 49 11.06 1.62 -22.17
CA LYS A 49 10.19 0.80 -21.30
C LYS A 49 8.71 1.16 -21.39
N LYS A 50 7.90 0.18 -21.81
CA LYS A 50 6.42 0.24 -21.81
C LYS A 50 5.84 0.13 -20.38
N VAL A 51 6.14 1.12 -19.55
CA VAL A 51 5.56 1.28 -18.20
C VAL A 51 4.06 1.60 -18.28
N VAL A 52 3.66 2.30 -19.33
CA VAL A 52 2.26 2.57 -19.67
C VAL A 52 1.64 1.32 -20.29
N PRO A 53 0.47 0.83 -19.83
CA PRO A 53 -0.25 -0.23 -20.52
C PRO A 53 -0.77 0.23 -21.88
N GLU A 54 -0.89 -0.71 -22.82
CA GLU A 54 -1.49 -0.45 -24.14
C GLU A 54 -2.96 -0.05 -24.00
N ALA A 55 -3.37 0.95 -24.79
CA ALA A 55 -4.75 1.38 -24.97
C ALA A 55 -4.89 2.09 -26.31
N ASP A 56 -6.06 1.99 -26.93
CA ASP A 56 -6.37 2.74 -28.14
C ASP A 56 -6.39 4.26 -27.84
N PRO A 57 -6.06 5.12 -28.83
CA PRO A 57 -6.18 6.56 -28.68
C PRO A 57 -7.63 6.96 -28.35
N PRO A 58 -7.87 7.91 -27.43
CA PRO A 58 -9.22 8.35 -27.07
C PRO A 58 -9.96 8.90 -28.30
N SER A 59 -11.20 8.48 -28.50
CA SER A 59 -12.04 9.01 -29.56
C SER A 59 -12.41 10.47 -29.29
N ILE A 60 -12.92 11.17 -30.31
CA ILE A 60 -13.43 12.52 -30.12
C ILE A 60 -14.63 12.56 -29.15
N GLU A 61 -15.36 11.46 -29.05
CA GLU A 61 -16.52 11.31 -28.17
C GLU A 61 -16.10 11.07 -26.72
N ASP A 62 -15.01 10.34 -26.46
CA ASP A 62 -14.44 10.23 -25.11
C ASP A 62 -13.97 11.60 -24.60
N VAL A 63 -13.35 12.40 -25.48
CA VAL A 63 -12.95 13.79 -25.20
C VAL A 63 -14.17 14.69 -24.95
N ASN A 64 -15.27 14.51 -25.71
CA ASN A 64 -16.54 15.23 -25.49
C ASN A 64 -17.13 14.91 -24.11
N ARG A 65 -17.25 13.63 -23.75
CA ARG A 65 -17.85 13.17 -22.49
C ARG A 65 -17.04 13.62 -21.29
N LEU A 66 -15.71 13.55 -21.35
CA LEU A 66 -14.85 14.07 -20.29
C LEU A 66 -14.99 15.59 -20.16
N TYR A 67 -15.03 16.33 -21.28
CA TYR A 67 -15.28 17.78 -21.26
C TYR A 67 -16.63 18.11 -20.58
N GLN A 68 -17.71 17.44 -20.98
CA GLN A 68 -19.05 17.65 -20.40
C GLN A 68 -19.07 17.38 -18.89
N PHE A 69 -18.38 16.33 -18.43
CA PHE A 69 -18.24 16.03 -17.00
C PHE A 69 -17.53 17.16 -16.21
N PHE A 70 -16.53 17.82 -16.82
CA PHE A 70 -15.87 19.01 -16.25
C PHE A 70 -16.72 20.30 -16.35
N ASP A 71 -17.75 20.34 -17.19
CA ASP A 71 -18.59 21.53 -17.42
C ASP A 71 -19.88 21.51 -16.60
N GLN A 72 -20.35 20.33 -16.21
CA GLN A 72 -21.56 20.13 -15.41
C GLN A 72 -21.33 20.23 -13.88
N SER A 73 -20.08 20.37 -13.42
CA SER A 73 -19.71 20.30 -12.00
C SER A 73 -19.13 21.62 -11.49
N ASN A 74 -19.55 22.02 -10.28
CA ASN A 74 -19.01 23.15 -9.52
C ASN A 74 -18.24 22.71 -8.26
N LYS A 75 -18.37 21.44 -7.85
CA LYS A 75 -17.70 20.83 -6.69
C LYS A 75 -16.97 19.53 -7.06
N LEU A 76 -16.29 19.53 -8.20
CA LEU A 76 -15.57 18.37 -8.71
C LEU A 76 -14.46 17.93 -7.75
N VAL A 77 -14.53 16.68 -7.29
CA VAL A 77 -13.46 16.00 -6.57
C VAL A 77 -12.73 15.04 -7.50
N VAL A 78 -11.40 15.15 -7.56
CA VAL A 78 -10.54 14.27 -8.37
C VAL A 78 -9.80 13.29 -7.47
N LEU A 79 -9.83 12.00 -7.79
CA LEU A 79 -9.07 10.94 -7.13
C LEU A 79 -8.06 10.32 -8.10
N THR A 80 -6.77 10.44 -7.81
CA THR A 80 -5.69 9.84 -8.63
C THR A 80 -5.11 8.57 -8.03
N GLY A 81 -4.62 7.68 -8.90
CA GLY A 81 -3.82 6.49 -8.55
C GLY A 81 -2.56 6.35 -9.40
N ALA A 82 -1.81 5.26 -9.19
CA ALA A 82 -0.47 5.09 -9.76
C ALA A 82 -0.42 5.12 -11.30
N GLY A 83 -1.55 4.87 -11.99
CA GLY A 83 -1.65 4.95 -13.44
C GLY A 83 -1.25 6.31 -14.02
N ILE A 84 -1.49 7.42 -13.31
CA ILE A 84 -1.10 8.77 -13.78
C ILE A 84 0.43 8.97 -13.80
N SER A 85 1.16 8.22 -12.97
CA SER A 85 2.62 8.28 -12.82
C SER A 85 3.36 7.34 -13.79
N THR A 86 2.65 6.45 -14.51
CA THR A 86 3.25 5.56 -15.53
C THR A 86 3.94 6.33 -16.65
N GLU A 87 3.32 7.41 -17.12
CA GLU A 87 3.87 8.33 -18.13
C GLU A 87 5.03 9.19 -17.58
N CYS A 88 5.33 9.08 -16.28
CA CYS A 88 6.47 9.74 -15.62
C CYS A 88 7.66 8.77 -15.41
N GLY A 89 7.55 7.51 -15.86
CA GLY A 89 8.54 6.46 -15.63
C GLY A 89 8.45 5.78 -14.26
N ILE A 90 7.34 5.93 -13.53
CA ILE A 90 7.08 5.24 -12.26
C ILE A 90 6.07 4.10 -12.53
N PRO A 91 6.39 2.82 -12.24
CA PRO A 91 5.48 1.71 -12.50
C PRO A 91 4.22 1.78 -11.65
N ASP A 92 3.11 1.33 -12.23
CA ASP A 92 1.92 1.00 -11.46
C ASP A 92 2.04 -0.39 -10.80
N TYR A 93 1.04 -0.78 -10.03
CA TYR A 93 1.06 -2.08 -9.32
C TYR A 93 0.41 -3.22 -10.10
N ARG A 94 -0.56 -2.95 -10.99
CA ARG A 94 -1.57 -3.96 -11.41
C ARG A 94 -1.82 -4.05 -12.92
N SER A 95 -1.28 -3.15 -13.73
CA SER A 95 -1.28 -3.35 -15.18
C SER A 95 -0.50 -4.62 -15.56
N PRO A 96 -0.63 -5.14 -16.80
CA PRO A 96 0.17 -6.28 -17.25
C PRO A 96 1.69 -6.07 -17.09
N ASN A 97 2.15 -4.81 -17.18
CA ASN A 97 3.54 -4.41 -17.03
C ASN A 97 3.85 -3.82 -15.63
N GLY A 98 2.89 -3.87 -14.71
CA GLY A 98 2.99 -3.31 -13.35
C GLY A 98 3.70 -4.25 -12.38
N ALA A 99 4.13 -3.72 -11.24
CA ALA A 99 5.04 -4.40 -10.32
C ALA A 99 4.60 -5.83 -9.92
N TYR A 100 3.30 -6.09 -9.75
CA TYR A 100 2.85 -7.43 -9.34
C TYR A 100 3.06 -8.51 -10.42
N SER A 101 3.20 -8.16 -11.72
CA SER A 101 3.52 -9.15 -12.75
C SER A 101 4.98 -9.62 -12.70
N SER A 102 5.89 -8.83 -12.12
CA SER A 102 7.26 -9.27 -11.80
C SER A 102 7.36 -10.13 -10.53
N GLY A 103 6.24 -10.44 -9.89
CA GLY A 103 6.19 -11.15 -8.60
C GLY A 103 6.54 -10.28 -7.40
N PHE A 104 6.61 -8.95 -7.55
CA PHE A 104 6.80 -8.03 -6.43
C PHE A 104 5.72 -8.23 -5.36
N LYS A 105 6.14 -8.30 -4.09
CA LYS A 105 5.26 -8.32 -2.92
C LYS A 105 5.52 -7.08 -2.08
N PRO A 106 4.52 -6.22 -1.85
CA PRO A 106 4.70 -5.04 -1.00
C PRO A 106 4.91 -5.48 0.44
N ILE A 107 5.78 -4.75 1.17
CA ILE A 107 5.96 -4.97 2.60
C ILE A 107 4.68 -4.63 3.36
N THR A 108 4.38 -5.40 4.40
CA THR A 108 3.27 -5.07 5.32
C THR A 108 3.77 -4.25 6.51
N HIS A 109 2.89 -3.45 7.11
CA HIS A 109 3.20 -2.72 8.35
C HIS A 109 3.71 -3.68 9.44
N GLN A 110 3.04 -4.82 9.61
CA GLN A 110 3.39 -5.79 10.65
C GLN A 110 4.76 -6.45 10.39
N GLU A 111 5.11 -6.73 9.13
CA GLU A 111 6.44 -7.23 8.76
C GLU A 111 7.53 -6.19 9.05
N PHE A 112 7.32 -4.93 8.63
CA PHE A 112 8.26 -3.84 8.88
C PHE A 112 8.47 -3.57 10.38
N VAL A 113 7.40 -3.53 11.18
CA VAL A 113 7.51 -3.27 12.62
C VAL A 113 8.19 -4.43 13.36
N ARG A 114 7.87 -5.68 13.02
CA ARG A 114 8.35 -6.86 13.77
C ARG A 114 9.75 -7.34 13.40
N SER A 115 10.21 -7.11 12.17
CA SER A 115 11.47 -7.68 11.69
C SER A 115 12.50 -6.61 11.32
N SER A 116 13.63 -6.60 12.04
CA SER A 116 14.81 -5.79 11.70
C SER A 116 15.34 -6.14 10.30
N ARG A 117 15.41 -7.43 9.97
CA ARG A 117 15.77 -7.95 8.64
C ARG A 117 14.84 -7.40 7.55
N ALA A 118 13.53 -7.34 7.78
CA ALA A 118 12.59 -6.75 6.83
C ALA A 118 12.72 -5.23 6.68
N ARG A 119 12.99 -4.50 7.78
CA ARG A 119 13.33 -3.06 7.70
C ARG A 119 14.59 -2.82 6.88
N ARG A 120 15.62 -3.64 7.10
CA ARG A 120 16.90 -3.58 6.39
C ARG A 120 16.71 -3.79 4.90
N ARG A 121 16.01 -4.86 4.52
CA ARG A 121 15.56 -5.13 3.14
C ARG A 121 14.77 -3.97 2.52
N TYR A 122 13.83 -3.38 3.27
CA TYR A 122 13.03 -2.26 2.79
C TYR A 122 13.88 -1.01 2.56
N TRP A 123 14.68 -0.60 3.55
CA TRP A 123 15.46 0.63 3.48
C TRP A 123 16.60 0.54 2.47
N ALA A 124 17.24 -0.60 2.31
CA ALA A 124 18.24 -0.84 1.25
C ALA A 124 17.65 -0.61 -0.15
N ARG A 125 16.48 -1.20 -0.43
CA ARG A 125 15.78 -1.05 -1.70
C ARG A 125 15.21 0.36 -1.89
N SER A 126 14.69 0.98 -0.84
CA SER A 126 14.23 2.38 -0.85
C SER A 126 15.38 3.36 -1.11
N TYR A 127 16.56 3.13 -0.52
CA TYR A 127 17.76 3.93 -0.73
C TYR A 127 18.20 3.89 -2.19
N ALA A 128 18.28 2.69 -2.79
CA ALA A 128 18.61 2.50 -4.20
C ALA A 128 17.55 3.06 -5.16
N GLY A 129 16.26 2.88 -4.85
CA GLY A 129 15.14 3.36 -5.67
C GLY A 129 14.88 4.87 -5.60
N TRP A 130 15.42 5.57 -4.58
CA TRP A 130 15.19 7.00 -4.36
C TRP A 130 15.51 7.86 -5.58
N ARG A 131 16.61 7.54 -6.28
CA ARG A 131 17.06 8.24 -7.49
C ARG A 131 16.02 8.28 -8.62
N GLN A 132 15.19 7.24 -8.76
CA GLN A 132 14.13 7.19 -9.77
C GLN A 132 12.96 8.12 -9.40
N PHE A 133 12.57 8.14 -8.12
CA PHE A 133 11.51 9.03 -7.63
C PHE A 133 11.89 10.51 -7.74
N THR A 134 13.15 10.86 -7.45
CA THR A 134 13.63 12.24 -7.58
C THR A 134 13.82 12.66 -9.04
N ALA A 135 14.22 11.76 -9.94
CA ALA A 135 14.44 12.05 -11.35
C ALA A 135 13.14 12.17 -12.18
N ALA A 136 12.11 11.39 -11.85
CA ALA A 136 10.81 11.44 -12.52
C ALA A 136 10.25 12.87 -12.55
N GLN A 137 9.61 13.29 -13.65
CA GLN A 137 8.99 14.61 -13.80
C GLN A 137 7.48 14.48 -13.98
N PRO A 138 6.66 15.48 -13.60
CA PRO A 138 5.22 15.41 -13.77
C PRO A 138 4.81 15.29 -15.25
N SER A 139 3.93 14.34 -15.57
CA SER A 139 3.39 14.17 -16.92
C SER A 139 2.40 15.28 -17.30
N ALA A 140 2.06 15.35 -18.60
CA ALA A 140 1.04 16.28 -19.12
C ALA A 140 -0.30 16.21 -18.36
N ALA A 141 -0.69 15.03 -17.87
CA ALA A 141 -1.88 14.87 -17.04
C ALA A 141 -1.79 15.62 -15.70
N HIS A 142 -0.64 15.58 -15.02
CA HIS A 142 -0.43 16.32 -13.78
C HIS A 142 -0.50 17.84 -14.02
N VAL A 143 0.14 18.33 -15.08
CA VAL A 143 0.15 19.75 -15.46
C VAL A 143 -1.25 20.25 -15.86
N ALA A 144 -2.02 19.41 -16.56
CA ALA A 144 -3.42 19.70 -16.88
C ALA A 144 -4.29 19.80 -15.63
N LEU A 145 -4.16 18.86 -14.68
CA LEU A 145 -4.91 18.90 -13.42
C LEU A 145 -4.56 20.12 -12.56
N ALA A 146 -3.28 20.49 -12.44
CA ALA A 146 -2.87 21.71 -11.75
C ALA A 146 -3.43 22.98 -12.41
N SER A 147 -3.53 22.99 -13.74
CA SER A 147 -4.15 24.10 -14.48
C SER A 147 -5.67 24.18 -14.23
N LEU A 148 -6.36 23.05 -14.15
CA LEU A 148 -7.79 22.95 -13.85
C LEU A 148 -8.12 23.33 -12.40
N GLU A 149 -7.29 22.92 -11.44
CA GLU A 149 -7.36 23.32 -10.03
C GLU A 149 -7.14 24.82 -9.86
N LYS A 150 -6.09 25.39 -10.49
CA LYS A 150 -5.85 26.84 -10.50
C LYS A 150 -6.98 27.65 -11.14
N ALA A 151 -7.70 27.07 -12.11
CA ALA A 151 -8.87 27.67 -12.74
C ALA A 151 -10.19 27.45 -11.96
N GLY A 152 -10.15 26.83 -10.78
CA GLY A 152 -11.35 26.54 -9.97
C GLY A 152 -12.27 25.46 -10.54
N ARG A 153 -11.86 24.72 -11.58
CA ARG A 153 -12.63 23.63 -12.20
C ARG A 153 -12.47 22.29 -11.47
N ILE A 154 -11.47 22.19 -10.59
CA ILE A 154 -11.34 21.10 -9.60
C ILE A 154 -11.48 21.74 -8.22
N HIS A 155 -12.49 21.33 -7.46
CA HIS A 155 -12.74 21.84 -6.11
C HIS A 155 -11.80 21.22 -5.08
N PHE A 156 -11.47 19.93 -5.23
CA PHE A 156 -10.52 19.26 -4.36
C PHE A 156 -9.85 18.07 -5.04
N MET A 157 -8.58 17.81 -4.72
CA MET A 157 -7.84 16.66 -5.23
C MET A 157 -7.40 15.71 -4.10
N ILE A 158 -7.57 14.41 -4.31
CA ILE A 158 -7.10 13.33 -3.45
C ILE A 158 -6.16 12.46 -4.28
N THR A 159 -5.01 12.08 -3.73
CA THR A 159 -4.10 11.14 -4.41
C THR A 159 -3.77 9.95 -3.52
N GLN A 160 -3.75 8.76 -4.13
CA GLN A 160 -3.16 7.56 -3.52
C GLN A 160 -1.64 7.54 -3.63
N ASN A 161 -1.07 8.37 -4.52
CA ASN A 161 0.34 8.32 -4.86
C ASN A 161 1.14 9.03 -3.77
N VAL A 162 2.35 8.53 -3.54
CA VAL A 162 3.27 9.00 -2.50
C VAL A 162 4.46 9.77 -3.11
N ASP A 163 4.42 10.01 -4.43
CA ASP A 163 5.53 10.44 -5.31
C ASP A 163 5.72 11.96 -5.42
N ARG A 164 4.78 12.76 -4.89
CA ARG A 164 4.72 14.22 -4.96
C ARG A 164 4.74 14.83 -6.37
N LEU A 165 4.40 14.07 -7.42
CA LEU A 165 4.36 14.61 -8.78
C LEU A 165 3.26 15.67 -8.96
N HIS A 166 2.14 15.56 -8.26
CA HIS A 166 1.11 16.62 -8.19
C HIS A 166 1.63 17.91 -7.58
N HIS A 167 2.30 17.84 -6.42
CA HIS A 167 2.89 19.01 -5.78
C HIS A 167 3.93 19.69 -6.69
N ARG A 168 4.71 18.90 -7.42
CA ARG A 168 5.70 19.39 -8.40
C ARG A 168 5.07 19.96 -9.67
N ALA A 169 3.82 19.60 -10.00
CA ALA A 169 3.04 20.23 -11.06
C ALA A 169 2.32 21.52 -10.63
N GLY A 170 2.29 21.83 -9.32
CA GLY A 170 1.63 23.01 -8.75
C GLY A 170 0.27 22.73 -8.07
N SER A 171 -0.15 21.46 -7.97
CA SER A 171 -1.36 21.03 -7.25
C SER A 171 -1.13 20.85 -5.76
N ASN A 172 -2.19 20.86 -4.94
CA ASN A 172 -2.09 20.60 -3.49
C ASN A 172 -3.06 19.51 -2.99
N PRO A 173 -2.91 18.25 -3.44
CA PRO A 173 -3.83 17.18 -3.10
C PRO A 173 -3.69 16.70 -1.65
N LEU A 174 -4.76 16.05 -1.15
CA LEU A 174 -4.67 15.20 0.02
C LEU A 174 -3.92 13.90 -0.30
N GLU A 175 -2.67 13.79 0.14
CA GLU A 175 -1.83 12.58 0.09
C GLU A 175 -2.44 11.45 0.96
N LEU A 176 -3.41 10.70 0.42
CA LEU A 176 -4.25 9.72 1.13
C LEU A 176 -3.40 8.64 1.82
N HIS A 177 -2.37 8.16 1.15
CA HIS A 177 -1.43 7.14 1.67
C HIS A 177 -0.13 7.75 2.19
N GLY A 178 -0.05 9.08 2.33
CA GLY A 178 1.14 9.79 2.80
C GLY A 178 2.18 9.97 1.70
N THR A 179 3.46 10.06 2.07
CA THR A 179 4.52 10.51 1.16
C THR A 179 5.85 9.80 1.41
N VAL A 180 6.62 9.52 0.35
CA VAL A 180 7.99 8.99 0.51
C VAL A 180 9.00 10.08 0.89
N TYR A 181 8.63 11.37 0.82
CA TYR A 181 9.51 12.51 1.08
C TYR A 181 9.68 12.86 2.57
N SER A 182 9.03 12.11 3.46
CA SER A 182 9.08 12.27 4.91
C SER A 182 9.36 10.92 5.57
N VAL A 183 10.06 10.94 6.70
CA VAL A 183 10.36 9.77 7.53
C VAL A 183 9.96 10.09 8.96
N ILE A 184 9.21 9.19 9.59
CA ILE A 184 8.63 9.36 10.92
C ILE A 184 9.16 8.30 11.89
N CYS A 185 9.35 8.69 13.15
CA CYS A 185 9.56 7.76 14.24
C CYS A 185 8.23 7.15 14.69
N LEU A 186 8.19 5.82 14.77
CA LEU A 186 7.00 5.08 15.23
C LEU A 186 6.73 5.25 16.73
N ASP A 187 7.75 5.62 17.51
CA ASP A 187 7.68 5.66 18.97
C ASP A 187 7.38 7.08 19.51
N CYS A 188 7.95 8.13 18.91
CA CYS A 188 7.76 9.52 19.36
C CYS A 188 7.12 10.45 18.32
N GLY A 189 6.83 9.98 17.10
CA GLY A 189 6.24 10.80 16.03
C GLY A 189 7.17 11.84 15.41
N PHE A 190 8.44 11.96 15.85
CA PHE A 190 9.42 12.87 15.26
C PHE A 190 9.55 12.63 13.75
N SER A 191 9.48 13.70 12.96
CA SER A 191 9.55 13.67 11.51
C SER A 191 10.85 14.31 11.01
N VAL A 192 11.48 13.68 10.02
CA VAL A 192 12.67 14.15 9.32
C VAL A 192 12.45 14.07 7.81
N SER A 193 13.05 14.98 7.04
CA SER A 193 12.93 14.94 5.58
C SER A 193 13.64 13.72 5.01
N ARG A 194 13.10 13.16 3.92
CA ARG A 194 13.69 11.96 3.28
C ARG A 194 15.10 12.21 2.75
N ASN A 195 15.43 13.45 2.37
CA ASN A 195 16.77 13.83 1.92
C ASN A 195 17.79 13.71 3.06
N LEU A 196 17.55 14.34 4.21
CA LEU A 196 18.45 14.22 5.37
C LEU A 196 18.62 12.76 5.81
N PHE A 197 17.53 11.98 5.81
CA PHE A 197 17.61 10.55 6.11
C PHE A 197 18.34 9.74 5.01
N GLN A 198 18.32 10.19 3.75
CA GLN A 198 19.12 9.59 2.67
C GLN A 198 20.61 9.91 2.86
N ASP A 199 20.96 11.12 3.32
CA ASP A 199 22.34 11.51 3.62
C ASP A 199 22.90 10.72 4.82
N GLU A 200 22.09 10.50 5.87
CA GLU A 200 22.45 9.60 6.98
C GLU A 200 22.63 8.14 6.52
N LEU A 201 21.71 7.62 5.70
CA LEU A 201 21.87 6.29 5.09
C LEU A 201 23.14 6.20 4.24
N LYS A 202 23.49 7.24 3.48
CA LYS A 202 24.74 7.32 2.72
C LYS A 202 25.96 7.28 3.63
N ALA A 203 25.97 8.07 4.70
CA ALA A 203 27.07 8.15 5.65
C ALA A 203 27.30 6.83 6.41
N LEU A 204 26.23 6.13 6.82
CA LEU A 204 26.32 4.83 7.48
C LEU A 204 26.68 3.68 6.52
N ASN A 205 26.47 3.83 5.21
CA ASN A 205 26.65 2.76 4.22
C ASN A 205 27.52 3.21 3.04
N PRO A 206 28.79 3.61 3.24
CA PRO A 206 29.62 4.20 2.19
C PRO A 206 29.90 3.25 1.02
N LYS A 207 30.08 1.94 1.27
CA LYS A 207 30.23 0.92 0.22
C LYS A 207 29.00 0.86 -0.69
N TRP A 208 27.81 0.92 -0.09
CA TRP A 208 26.52 0.91 -0.77
C TRP A 208 26.27 2.18 -1.57
N ALA A 209 26.63 3.34 -1.01
CA ALA A 209 26.56 4.60 -1.72
C ALA A 209 27.45 4.60 -2.97
N ALA A 210 28.72 4.21 -2.83
CA ALA A 210 29.65 4.09 -3.95
C ALA A 210 29.15 3.09 -5.01
N ALA A 211 28.61 1.94 -4.59
CA ALA A 211 28.00 0.97 -5.51
C ALA A 211 26.86 1.62 -6.31
N ILE A 212 25.90 2.27 -5.64
CA ILE A 212 24.73 2.88 -6.30
C ILE A 212 25.08 4.10 -7.15
N GLU A 213 26.11 4.87 -6.79
CA GLU A 213 26.66 5.96 -7.59
C GLU A 213 27.41 5.43 -8.82
N SER A 214 28.02 4.24 -8.74
CA SER A 214 28.62 3.56 -9.89
C SER A 214 27.62 2.86 -10.82
N LEU A 215 26.32 2.78 -10.45
CA LEU A 215 25.25 2.22 -11.28
C LEU A 215 24.77 3.23 -12.36
N ASP A 216 25.65 3.63 -13.27
CA ASP A 216 25.30 4.45 -14.43
C ASP A 216 25.39 3.66 -15.76
N TYR A 217 24.27 3.65 -16.50
CA TYR A 217 24.04 3.16 -17.87
C TYR A 217 24.87 1.98 -18.40
N GLY A 218 24.69 0.77 -17.85
CA GLY A 218 25.16 -0.43 -18.54
C GLY A 218 24.74 -1.75 -17.88
N SER A 219 23.98 -2.55 -18.62
CA SER A 219 23.74 -4.00 -18.41
C SER A 219 23.48 -4.48 -16.97
N PRO A 220 22.22 -4.78 -16.60
CA PRO A 220 21.91 -5.47 -15.34
C PRO A 220 22.71 -6.77 -15.22
N GLY A 221 23.46 -6.94 -14.12
CA GLY A 221 24.22 -8.16 -13.84
C GLY A 221 25.72 -8.15 -14.12
N SER A 222 26.38 -6.98 -14.21
CA SER A 222 27.84 -6.92 -14.10
C SER A 222 28.31 -7.03 -12.64
N ASP A 223 29.47 -7.61 -12.36
CA ASP A 223 29.98 -7.79 -10.98
C ASP A 223 30.12 -6.47 -10.20
N LYS A 224 30.30 -5.35 -10.92
CA LYS A 224 30.34 -4.00 -10.36
C LYS A 224 29.02 -3.56 -9.72
N SER A 225 27.89 -4.19 -10.07
CA SER A 225 26.56 -3.83 -9.56
C SER A 225 26.23 -4.42 -8.19
N PHE A 226 27.15 -5.11 -7.50
CA PHE A 226 26.91 -5.73 -6.17
C PHE A 226 25.63 -6.60 -6.14
N GLY A 227 25.41 -7.38 -7.21
CA GLY A 227 24.21 -8.22 -7.36
C GLY A 227 22.88 -7.46 -7.41
N MET A 228 22.89 -6.13 -7.54
CA MET A 228 21.70 -5.35 -7.80
C MET A 228 21.23 -5.60 -9.24
N LYS A 229 20.03 -6.17 -9.37
CA LYS A 229 19.36 -6.43 -10.64
C LYS A 229 18.17 -5.49 -10.76
N GLN A 230 18.14 -4.69 -11.82
CA GLN A 230 16.95 -3.89 -12.09
C GLN A 230 15.87 -4.79 -12.70
N ARG A 231 14.70 -4.80 -12.08
CA ARG A 231 13.51 -5.55 -12.53
C ARG A 231 12.91 -4.91 -13.79
N PRO A 232 12.06 -5.65 -14.53
CA PRO A 232 11.41 -5.13 -15.74
C PRO A 232 10.63 -3.82 -15.48
N ASP A 233 9.94 -3.75 -14.35
CA ASP A 233 9.18 -2.60 -13.83
C ASP A 233 10.05 -1.40 -13.37
N GLY A 234 11.37 -1.56 -13.28
CA GLY A 234 12.32 -0.53 -12.85
C GLY A 234 12.71 -0.59 -11.37
N ASP A 235 12.01 -1.39 -10.56
CA ASP A 235 12.36 -1.68 -9.17
C ASP A 235 13.76 -2.31 -9.08
N ILE A 236 14.45 -2.14 -7.96
CA ILE A 236 15.77 -2.71 -7.73
C ILE A 236 15.62 -3.94 -6.83
N GLU A 237 15.88 -5.10 -7.43
CA GLU A 237 16.15 -6.33 -6.72
C GLU A 237 17.60 -6.33 -6.26
N ILE A 238 17.81 -6.72 -5.00
CA ILE A 238 19.13 -6.80 -4.41
C ILE A 238 19.23 -8.17 -3.75
N ASP A 239 20.24 -8.93 -4.16
CA ASP A 239 20.55 -10.25 -3.62
C ASP A 239 20.71 -10.18 -2.09
N GLU A 240 20.12 -11.16 -1.41
CA GLU A 240 19.87 -11.21 0.03
C GLU A 240 21.14 -10.97 0.85
N LYS A 241 22.23 -11.62 0.45
CA LYS A 241 23.54 -11.56 1.12
C LYS A 241 24.11 -10.15 1.28
N PHE A 242 23.75 -9.21 0.39
CA PHE A 242 24.33 -7.86 0.43
C PHE A 242 23.62 -6.93 1.41
N TRP A 243 22.30 -7.04 1.54
CA TRP A 243 21.55 -6.19 2.48
C TRP A 243 21.35 -6.86 3.83
N GLU A 244 21.55 -8.17 3.98
CA GLU A 244 21.34 -8.84 5.26
C GLU A 244 22.37 -8.44 6.31
N GLU A 245 23.66 -8.47 5.99
CA GLU A 245 24.75 -8.27 6.96
C GLU A 245 25.26 -6.80 7.00
N ASP A 246 25.40 -6.15 5.83
CA ASP A 246 26.13 -4.88 5.70
C ASP A 246 25.28 -3.59 5.77
N PHE A 247 23.95 -3.66 5.71
CA PHE A 247 23.11 -2.45 5.62
C PHE A 247 22.62 -1.93 6.98
N HIS A 248 23.05 -0.71 7.31
CA HIS A 248 22.82 -0.01 8.57
C HIS A 248 21.74 1.07 8.40
N ILE A 249 20.80 1.13 9.34
CA ILE A 249 19.66 2.06 9.30
C ILE A 249 19.79 3.04 10.47
N PRO A 250 19.69 4.37 10.26
CA PRO A 250 19.67 5.33 11.35
C PRO A 250 18.49 5.07 12.30
N THR A 251 18.71 5.29 13.60
CA THR A 251 17.67 5.33 14.62
C THR A 251 17.14 6.76 14.79
N CYS A 252 15.97 6.92 15.43
CA CYS A 252 15.44 8.26 15.65
C CYS A 252 16.35 9.11 16.56
N GLN A 253 16.81 10.26 16.06
CA GLN A 253 17.63 11.24 16.79
C GLN A 253 17.03 11.76 18.12
N LYS A 254 15.73 11.53 18.39
CA LYS A 254 15.04 11.98 19.61
C LYS A 254 14.85 10.91 20.68
N CYS A 255 14.76 9.63 20.31
CA CYS A 255 14.43 8.54 21.25
C CYS A 255 15.07 7.19 20.90
N ASN A 256 15.96 7.13 19.90
CA ASN A 256 16.51 5.91 19.29
C ASN A 256 15.47 4.93 18.72
N GLY A 257 14.22 5.36 18.59
CA GLY A 257 13.10 4.59 18.08
C GLY A 257 13.17 4.25 16.58
N ILE A 258 12.26 3.41 16.13
CA ILE A 258 12.21 2.89 14.75
C ILE A 258 11.75 3.99 13.79
N LEU A 259 12.52 4.24 12.72
CA LEU A 259 12.16 5.13 11.62
C LEU A 259 11.48 4.36 10.47
N LYS A 260 10.32 4.87 10.00
CA LYS A 260 9.52 4.40 8.87
C LYS A 260 9.28 5.57 7.91
N PRO A 261 9.23 5.42 6.57
CA PRO A 261 8.72 6.49 5.71
C PRO A 261 7.27 6.85 6.13
N ASP A 262 6.83 8.09 5.89
CA ASP A 262 5.44 8.51 6.17
C ASP A 262 4.45 7.99 5.10
N VAL A 263 4.52 6.70 4.82
CA VAL A 263 3.63 5.98 3.89
C VAL A 263 2.80 4.96 4.65
N VAL A 264 1.51 4.89 4.33
CA VAL A 264 0.57 3.88 4.82
C VAL A 264 0.88 2.56 4.12
N PHE A 265 1.50 1.61 4.82
CA PHE A 265 1.82 0.29 4.26
C PHE A 265 0.58 -0.62 4.18
N PHE A 266 0.70 -1.75 3.48
CA PHE A 266 -0.35 -2.77 3.49
C PHE A 266 -0.53 -3.33 4.91
N GLY A 267 -1.77 -3.43 5.37
CA GLY A 267 -2.10 -3.80 6.75
C GLY A 267 -1.93 -2.67 7.78
N ASP A 268 -1.54 -1.47 7.37
CA ASP A 268 -1.56 -0.26 8.19
C ASP A 268 -2.97 0.39 8.18
N ASN A 269 -3.21 1.31 9.11
CA ASN A 269 -4.40 2.16 9.11
C ASN A 269 -4.09 3.52 8.49
N LEU A 270 -5.01 4.06 7.70
CA LEU A 270 -4.95 5.47 7.33
C LEU A 270 -5.18 6.32 8.60
N PRO A 271 -4.44 7.43 8.82
CA PRO A 271 -4.70 8.34 9.91
C PRO A 271 -6.17 8.76 9.93
N LYS A 272 -6.83 8.67 11.10
CA LYS A 272 -8.30 8.82 11.20
C LYS A 272 -8.79 10.13 10.61
N GLU A 273 -8.18 11.25 10.99
CA GLU A 273 -8.52 12.58 10.48
C GLU A 273 -8.41 12.66 8.94
N ARG A 274 -7.34 12.10 8.36
CA ARG A 274 -7.13 12.05 6.90
C ARG A 274 -8.21 11.21 6.21
N ALA A 275 -8.60 10.09 6.82
CA ALA A 275 -9.66 9.21 6.32
C ALA A 275 -11.05 9.88 6.42
N ASP A 276 -11.34 10.55 7.53
CA ASP A 276 -12.60 11.25 7.78
C ASP A 276 -12.74 12.48 6.85
N LYS A 277 -11.65 13.25 6.66
CA LYS A 277 -11.60 14.36 5.70
C LYS A 277 -11.85 13.89 4.27
N ALA A 278 -11.19 12.81 3.85
CA ALA A 278 -11.37 12.25 2.50
C ALA A 278 -12.82 11.76 2.25
N ILE A 279 -13.45 11.09 3.22
CA ILE A 279 -14.83 10.59 3.05
C ILE A 279 -15.86 11.73 3.13
N ALA A 280 -15.62 12.77 3.93
CA ALA A 280 -16.48 13.94 4.00
C ALA A 280 -16.47 14.71 2.66
N ILE A 281 -15.28 14.97 2.11
CA ILE A 281 -15.11 15.62 0.80
C ILE A 281 -15.79 14.82 -0.31
N ALA A 282 -15.61 13.50 -0.34
CA ALA A 282 -16.25 12.62 -1.33
C ALA A 282 -17.79 12.64 -1.24
N ARG A 283 -18.38 12.81 -0.05
CA ARG A 283 -19.84 12.90 0.13
C ARG A 283 -20.43 14.28 -0.18
N GLN A 284 -19.59 15.31 -0.29
CA GLN A 284 -20.01 16.70 -0.50
C GLN A 284 -19.78 17.19 -1.94
N SER A 285 -19.16 16.36 -2.79
CA SER A 285 -18.95 16.64 -4.21
C SER A 285 -20.24 16.50 -5.01
N ASP A 286 -20.47 17.36 -6.00
CA ASP A 286 -21.49 17.15 -7.03
C ASP A 286 -21.02 16.19 -8.13
N ALA A 287 -19.69 16.07 -8.32
CA ALA A 287 -19.07 15.12 -9.22
C ALA A 287 -17.75 14.56 -8.66
N PHE A 288 -17.46 13.28 -8.94
CA PHE A 288 -16.27 12.57 -8.48
C PHE A 288 -15.59 11.82 -9.64
N LEU A 289 -14.38 12.25 -9.99
CA LEU A 289 -13.59 11.75 -11.13
C LEU A 289 -12.40 10.92 -10.67
N VAL A 290 -12.32 9.66 -11.10
CA VAL A 290 -11.20 8.76 -10.79
C VAL A 290 -10.25 8.66 -11.98
N LEU A 291 -8.96 8.88 -11.75
CA LEU A 291 -7.93 8.92 -12.78
C LEU A 291 -6.80 7.93 -12.48
N GLY A 292 -6.56 6.97 -13.39
CA GLY A 292 -5.41 6.06 -13.30
C GLY A 292 -5.41 5.19 -12.04
N SER A 293 -6.59 4.74 -11.59
CA SER A 293 -6.73 3.86 -10.44
C SER A 293 -7.62 2.66 -10.74
N SER A 294 -7.05 1.46 -10.55
CA SER A 294 -7.80 0.19 -10.49
C SER A 294 -8.83 0.12 -9.35
N LEU A 295 -8.76 1.02 -8.35
CA LEU A 295 -9.63 1.04 -7.15
C LEU A 295 -9.69 -0.28 -6.35
N MET A 296 -8.76 -1.21 -6.55
CA MET A 296 -8.78 -2.51 -5.85
C MET A 296 -8.59 -2.35 -4.33
N THR A 297 -7.91 -1.28 -3.91
CA THR A 297 -7.71 -0.86 -2.51
C THR A 297 -8.98 -0.24 -1.91
N MET A 298 -9.48 -0.83 -0.82
CA MET A 298 -10.68 -0.34 -0.11
C MET A 298 -10.58 1.13 0.34
N SER A 299 -9.38 1.61 0.65
CA SER A 299 -9.14 2.99 1.10
C SER A 299 -9.55 4.06 0.08
N ALA A 300 -9.44 3.73 -1.21
CA ALA A 300 -9.82 4.57 -2.34
C ALA A 300 -11.21 4.22 -2.90
N TYR A 301 -11.53 2.93 -3.04
CA TYR A 301 -12.85 2.45 -3.51
C TYR A 301 -14.03 3.03 -2.69
N ARG A 302 -13.87 3.10 -1.37
CA ARG A 302 -14.89 3.69 -0.48
C ARG A 302 -15.19 5.16 -0.76
N LEU A 303 -14.28 5.91 -1.39
CA LEU A 303 -14.46 7.33 -1.67
C LEU A 303 -15.41 7.52 -2.86
N VAL A 304 -15.11 6.90 -4.00
CA VAL A 304 -16.02 6.93 -5.17
C VAL A 304 -17.38 6.30 -4.83
N ARG A 305 -17.40 5.24 -3.99
CA ARG A 305 -18.65 4.65 -3.53
C ARG A 305 -19.47 5.61 -2.67
N ALA A 306 -18.84 6.32 -1.72
CA ALA A 306 -19.54 7.31 -0.90
C ALA A 306 -20.00 8.55 -1.67
N ALA A 307 -19.31 8.92 -2.76
CA ALA A 307 -19.77 9.97 -3.69
C ALA A 307 -21.00 9.51 -4.48
N HIS A 308 -20.96 8.31 -5.06
CA HIS A 308 -22.10 7.70 -5.75
C HIS A 308 -23.32 7.53 -4.81
N GLU A 309 -23.11 7.00 -3.60
CA GLU A 309 -24.14 6.86 -2.55
C GLU A 309 -24.75 8.22 -2.14
N ALA A 310 -24.02 9.33 -2.30
CA ALA A 310 -24.49 10.69 -2.04
C ALA A 310 -25.17 11.36 -3.27
N GLY A 311 -25.27 10.66 -4.41
CA GLY A 311 -25.88 11.15 -5.64
C GLY A 311 -24.96 11.97 -6.54
N ALA A 312 -23.64 11.97 -6.30
CA ALA A 312 -22.68 12.66 -7.16
C ALA A 312 -22.57 11.99 -8.54
N ALA A 313 -22.40 12.79 -9.59
CA ALA A 313 -22.01 12.28 -10.90
C ALA A 313 -20.64 11.59 -10.77
N THR A 314 -20.47 10.38 -11.28
CA THR A 314 -19.21 9.64 -11.15
C THR A 314 -18.63 9.28 -12.52
N ALA A 315 -17.31 9.41 -12.65
CA ALA A 315 -16.57 9.04 -13.85
C ALA A 315 -15.21 8.41 -13.54
N ILE A 316 -14.75 7.55 -14.45
CA ILE A 316 -13.43 6.91 -14.42
C ILE A 316 -12.72 7.17 -15.75
N VAL A 317 -11.46 7.60 -15.70
CA VAL A 317 -10.53 7.52 -16.83
C VAL A 317 -9.37 6.61 -16.41
N ASN A 318 -9.37 5.38 -16.91
CA ASN A 318 -8.40 4.36 -16.51
C ASN A 318 -8.26 3.27 -17.57
N ILE A 319 -7.02 2.85 -17.84
CA ILE A 319 -6.73 1.71 -18.71
C ILE A 319 -6.95 0.40 -17.96
N GLY A 320 -7.80 -0.46 -18.52
CA GLY A 320 -8.17 -1.76 -17.94
C GLY A 320 -9.26 -1.68 -16.86
N THR A 321 -9.58 -2.84 -16.28
CA THR A 321 -10.68 -3.05 -15.31
C THR A 321 -10.43 -2.30 -14.00
N THR A 322 -11.49 -1.70 -13.43
CA THR A 322 -11.48 -1.16 -12.07
C THR A 322 -12.52 -1.87 -11.20
N ARG A 323 -12.35 -1.76 -9.88
CA ARG A 323 -13.31 -2.29 -8.91
C ARG A 323 -14.68 -1.59 -8.94
N ALA A 324 -14.78 -0.42 -9.58
CA ALA A 324 -15.99 0.39 -9.60
C ALA A 324 -16.64 0.45 -11.00
N ASP A 325 -16.26 -0.45 -11.92
CA ASP A 325 -16.79 -0.47 -13.28
C ASP A 325 -18.32 -0.65 -13.31
N ASP A 326 -18.88 -1.52 -12.44
CA ASP A 326 -20.33 -1.74 -12.33
C ASP A 326 -21.08 -0.61 -11.58
N LEU A 327 -20.35 0.30 -10.96
CA LEU A 327 -20.88 1.38 -10.09
C LEU A 327 -20.88 2.73 -10.81
N VAL A 328 -19.91 2.96 -11.69
CA VAL A 328 -19.64 4.27 -12.29
C VAL A 328 -20.13 4.30 -13.73
N PRO A 329 -21.14 5.13 -14.06
CA PRO A 329 -21.81 5.07 -15.36
C PRO A 329 -20.94 5.58 -16.52
N LEU A 330 -19.98 6.48 -16.27
CA LEU A 330 -19.05 6.98 -17.27
C LEU A 330 -17.65 6.39 -17.05
N LYS A 331 -17.26 5.42 -17.87
CA LYS A 331 -15.88 4.91 -17.92
C LYS A 331 -15.26 5.16 -19.29
N LEU A 332 -14.09 5.78 -19.29
CA LEU A 332 -13.25 6.04 -20.47
C LEU A 332 -11.96 5.24 -20.36
N ASN A 333 -11.69 4.39 -21.35
CA ASN A 333 -10.45 3.61 -21.44
C ASN A 333 -9.44 4.36 -22.31
N ALA A 334 -8.61 5.20 -21.68
CA ALA A 334 -7.67 6.08 -22.40
C ALA A 334 -6.41 6.38 -21.59
N ARG A 335 -5.32 6.72 -22.29
CA ARG A 335 -4.12 7.31 -21.70
C ARG A 335 -4.42 8.72 -21.17
N LEU A 336 -4.02 8.98 -19.93
CA LEU A 336 -4.34 10.23 -19.24
C LEU A 336 -3.68 11.45 -19.89
N GLY A 337 -2.38 11.40 -20.18
CA GLY A 337 -1.67 12.50 -20.83
C GLY A 337 -2.27 12.87 -22.20
N GLU A 338 -2.75 11.88 -22.95
CA GLU A 338 -3.35 12.09 -24.26
C GLU A 338 -4.77 12.67 -24.18
N ILE A 339 -5.66 12.08 -23.37
CA ILE A 339 -7.05 12.56 -23.27
C ILE A 339 -7.10 13.95 -22.63
N PHE A 340 -6.29 14.23 -21.60
CA PHE A 340 -6.17 15.58 -21.03
C PHE A 340 -5.56 16.57 -22.03
N GLY A 341 -4.54 16.16 -22.80
CA GLY A 341 -3.98 17.01 -23.86
C GLY A 341 -5.02 17.46 -24.89
N ARG A 342 -5.95 16.58 -25.27
CA ARG A 342 -7.07 16.89 -26.17
C ARG A 342 -8.20 17.68 -25.50
N SER A 343 -8.59 17.34 -24.26
CA SER A 343 -9.65 18.04 -23.53
C SER A 343 -9.26 19.47 -23.13
N MET A 344 -8.01 19.71 -22.76
CA MET A 344 -7.54 21.05 -22.34
C MET A 344 -7.67 22.11 -23.43
N GLN A 345 -7.52 21.74 -24.71
CA GLN A 345 -7.72 22.64 -25.86
C GLN A 345 -9.18 23.15 -25.97
N ARG A 346 -10.13 22.41 -25.39
CA ARG A 346 -11.56 22.76 -25.37
C ARG A 346 -11.97 23.49 -24.09
N ILE A 347 -11.44 23.07 -22.94
CA ILE A 347 -11.69 23.73 -21.64
C ILE A 347 -11.06 25.14 -21.62
N PHE A 348 -9.90 25.32 -22.27
CA PHE A 348 -9.24 26.61 -22.43
C PHE A 348 -8.99 26.91 -23.92
N PRO A 349 -10.00 27.44 -24.65
CA PRO A 349 -9.84 27.81 -26.04
C PRO A 349 -8.66 28.78 -26.25
N PRO A 350 -8.00 28.79 -27.44
CA PRO A 350 -6.78 29.57 -27.67
C PRO A 350 -6.86 31.07 -27.33
N ALA A 351 -8.05 31.68 -27.40
CA ALA A 351 -8.28 33.07 -26.98
C ALA A 351 -7.98 33.33 -25.49
N ALA A 352 -8.24 32.36 -24.60
CA ALA A 352 -7.91 32.45 -23.18
C ALA A 352 -6.43 32.15 -22.87
N SER A 353 -5.76 31.38 -23.74
CA SER A 353 -4.34 31.00 -23.60
C SER A 353 -3.38 32.20 -23.67
N ALA A 354 -3.76 33.28 -24.35
CA ALA A 354 -2.95 34.50 -24.46
C ALA A 354 -2.64 35.13 -23.08
N LEU A 355 -3.60 35.11 -22.14
CA LEU A 355 -3.44 35.68 -20.79
C LEU A 355 -2.55 34.82 -19.88
N MET A 356 -2.54 33.49 -20.03
CA MET A 356 -1.71 32.61 -19.20
C MET A 356 -0.21 32.66 -19.54
N ARG A 357 0.16 33.02 -20.77
CA ARG A 357 1.58 33.19 -21.15
C ARG A 357 2.30 34.31 -20.40
N GLY A 358 1.58 35.32 -19.90
CA GLY A 358 2.14 36.38 -19.06
C GLY A 358 2.61 35.90 -17.67
N TYR A 359 2.01 34.83 -17.13
CA TYR A 359 2.35 34.34 -15.78
C TYR A 359 3.59 33.45 -15.72
N SER A 360 4.05 32.91 -16.86
CA SER A 360 5.22 32.01 -16.87
C SER A 360 6.57 32.76 -16.92
N PHE A 361 6.58 34.06 -17.21
CA PHE A 361 7.82 34.86 -17.29
C PHE A 361 8.14 35.60 -15.98
N ALA A 362 7.12 36.06 -15.24
CA ALA A 362 7.30 36.81 -13.99
C ALA A 362 7.87 35.97 -12.82
N ALA A 363 7.73 34.63 -12.86
CA ALA A 363 8.19 33.75 -11.79
C ALA A 363 9.73 33.58 -11.73
N ASN A 364 10.44 33.81 -12.85
CA ASN A 364 11.89 33.60 -12.91
C ASN A 364 12.73 34.85 -12.60
N GLU A 365 12.16 36.06 -12.60
CA GLU A 365 12.93 37.29 -12.30
C GLU A 365 13.06 37.58 -10.80
N VAL A 366 12.10 37.15 -9.97
CA VAL A 366 12.06 37.47 -8.53
C VAL A 366 13.05 36.64 -7.69
N ILE A 367 13.59 35.54 -8.23
CA ILE A 367 14.50 34.64 -7.48
C ILE A 367 15.98 35.13 -7.52
N SER A 368 16.30 36.16 -8.33
CA SER A 368 17.70 36.59 -8.56
C SER A 368 18.17 37.82 -7.77
N ARG A 369 17.30 38.51 -7.01
CA ARG A 369 17.68 39.72 -6.23
C ARG A 369 16.93 39.81 -4.90
N GLY A 370 17.67 39.82 -3.78
CA GLY A 370 17.08 40.09 -2.46
C GLY A 370 17.87 39.55 -1.26
N GLN A 371 19.11 39.98 -1.07
CA GLN A 371 19.77 39.81 0.23
C GLN A 371 19.16 40.78 1.27
N GLY A 372 18.71 40.22 2.39
CA GLY A 372 18.66 40.83 3.74
C GLY A 372 17.99 42.20 3.96
N ARG A 373 16.94 42.22 4.79
CA ARG A 373 16.91 42.97 6.07
C ARG A 373 15.64 42.67 6.88
N GLU A 374 15.74 42.90 8.18
CA GLU A 374 14.67 42.73 9.18
C GLU A 374 13.62 43.84 9.08
N ALA A 375 12.38 43.56 9.52
CA ALA A 375 11.50 44.56 10.11
C ALA A 375 10.42 43.90 11.01
N HIS A 376 10.20 44.49 12.19
CA HIS A 376 9.18 44.11 13.16
C HIS A 376 7.86 44.89 12.96
N HIS A 377 6.78 44.34 13.56
CA HIS A 377 5.65 45.07 14.19
C HIS A 377 4.45 45.64 13.38
N ILE A 378 3.25 45.40 13.95
CA ILE A 378 1.98 46.18 13.89
C ILE A 378 1.22 46.02 12.53
N VAL A 379 -0.07 45.63 12.45
CA VAL A 379 -1.30 46.18 13.06
C VAL A 379 -2.28 45.09 13.53
N LYS A 380 -3.14 45.44 14.51
CA LYS A 380 -4.27 44.68 15.06
C LYS A 380 -5.64 45.18 14.53
N ASP A 381 -6.65 44.34 14.75
CA ASP A 381 -8.08 44.67 15.03
C ASP A 381 -9.14 44.72 13.90
N GLN A 382 -10.31 44.18 14.31
CA GLN A 382 -11.66 44.24 13.71
C GLN A 382 -11.87 43.45 12.39
N PHE A 383 -12.95 42.68 12.18
CA PHE A 383 -14.26 42.69 12.85
C PHE A 383 -14.73 41.32 13.37
N ASN A 384 -15.40 41.37 14.52
CA ASN A 384 -16.26 40.31 15.05
C ASN A 384 -17.66 40.45 14.42
N ASN A 385 -18.35 39.36 14.06
CA ASN A 385 -19.82 39.24 14.15
C ASN A 385 -20.34 37.83 13.78
N GLN A 386 -21.01 37.20 14.74
CA GLN A 386 -21.93 36.07 14.53
C GLN A 386 -23.36 36.58 14.31
N PRO A 387 -24.23 35.80 13.65
CA PRO A 387 -25.67 35.80 13.93
C PRO A 387 -26.08 34.59 14.77
N LYS A 388 -27.08 34.79 15.64
CA LYS A 388 -27.70 33.75 16.50
C LYS A 388 -28.93 33.12 15.83
N ASP A 389 -29.41 32.05 16.48
CA ASP A 389 -30.65 31.31 16.20
C ASP A 389 -31.88 32.15 15.80
N LEU A 390 -32.64 31.62 14.84
CA LEU A 390 -34.08 31.84 14.71
C LEU A 390 -34.77 30.54 14.25
N SER A 391 -35.81 30.15 14.98
CA SER A 391 -36.90 29.26 14.55
C SER A 391 -38.19 29.84 15.14
N PRO A 392 -39.36 29.76 14.45
CA PRO A 392 -40.25 28.62 14.75
C PRO A 392 -41.26 28.17 13.65
N ASN A 393 -41.42 26.84 13.53
CA ASN A 393 -42.72 26.12 13.38
C ASN A 393 -43.52 26.21 12.03
N PRO A 394 -44.66 25.50 11.81
CA PRO A 394 -44.64 24.26 11.01
C PRO A 394 -45.70 24.16 9.87
N ASN A 395 -45.77 22.97 9.25
CA ASN A 395 -46.76 22.45 8.28
C ASN A 395 -46.64 22.90 6.80
N THR A 396 -46.11 22.00 5.95
CA THR A 396 -46.87 21.33 4.87
C THR A 396 -46.12 20.09 4.39
N GLY A 397 -46.83 19.07 3.91
CA GLY A 397 -46.33 17.68 3.87
C GLY A 397 -45.51 17.28 2.63
N GLY A 398 -44.67 16.26 2.78
CA GLY A 398 -43.89 15.66 1.69
C GLY A 398 -42.98 14.49 2.12
N THR A 399 -43.53 13.27 2.18
CA THR A 399 -42.82 11.97 2.18
C THR A 399 -41.64 11.76 3.16
N LEU A 400 -41.93 11.13 4.30
CA LEU A 400 -40.93 10.53 5.20
C LEU A 400 -40.35 9.22 4.63
N ASN A 401 -39.16 9.28 4.01
CA ASN A 401 -38.32 8.09 3.81
C ASN A 401 -37.49 7.79 5.07
N HIS A 402 -38.11 7.14 6.05
CA HIS A 402 -37.42 6.67 7.26
C HIS A 402 -36.43 5.55 6.94
N GLN A 403 -35.13 5.79 7.11
CA GLN A 403 -34.13 4.72 7.07
C GLN A 403 -34.26 3.83 8.31
N ILE A 404 -34.76 2.61 8.12
CA ILE A 404 -35.12 1.63 9.17
C ILE A 404 -33.94 1.23 10.10
N GLY A 405 -32.69 1.54 9.73
CA GLY A 405 -31.48 1.08 10.44
C GLY A 405 -30.96 1.93 11.61
N GLN A 406 -31.49 3.13 11.86
CA GLN A 406 -30.86 4.08 12.81
C GLN A 406 -31.28 3.91 14.29
N ASN A 407 -32.41 3.24 14.58
CA ASN A 407 -32.95 3.10 15.95
C ASN A 407 -32.65 1.74 16.64
N VAL A 408 -31.84 0.86 16.04
CA VAL A 408 -31.56 -0.48 16.59
C VAL A 408 -30.26 -0.50 17.39
N SER A 409 -30.31 -0.98 18.65
CA SER A 409 -29.14 -1.00 19.53
C SER A 409 -28.02 -1.91 18.99
N ARG A 410 -26.76 -1.58 19.29
CA ARG A 410 -25.60 -2.41 18.92
C ARG A 410 -25.73 -3.86 19.42
N LYS A 411 -26.39 -4.08 20.56
CA LYS A 411 -26.61 -5.42 21.14
C LYS A 411 -27.58 -6.23 20.28
N ASP A 412 -28.66 -5.59 19.83
CA ASP A 412 -29.70 -6.24 19.03
C ASP A 412 -29.25 -6.47 17.59
N LYS A 413 -28.45 -5.57 17.02
CA LYS A 413 -27.76 -5.80 15.74
C LYS A 413 -26.83 -7.03 15.80
N ILE A 414 -26.04 -7.17 16.87
CA ILE A 414 -25.19 -8.37 17.06
C ILE A 414 -26.05 -9.62 17.22
N LYS A 415 -27.12 -9.56 18.03
CA LYS A 415 -28.05 -10.69 18.22
C LYS A 415 -28.68 -11.12 16.90
N PHE A 416 -29.17 -10.17 16.10
CA PHE A 416 -29.72 -10.42 14.77
C PHE A 416 -28.69 -11.12 13.86
N LEU A 417 -27.47 -10.58 13.72
CA LEU A 417 -26.43 -11.20 12.90
C LEU A 417 -26.08 -12.62 13.36
N VAL A 418 -26.04 -12.87 14.67
CA VAL A 418 -25.84 -14.22 15.23
C VAL A 418 -26.99 -15.16 14.83
N THR A 419 -28.24 -14.74 15.02
CA THR A 419 -29.43 -15.52 14.65
C THR A 419 -29.47 -15.81 13.15
N THR A 420 -29.30 -14.79 12.30
CA THR A 420 -29.23 -14.97 10.83
C THR A 420 -28.15 -15.98 10.42
N LEU A 421 -26.94 -15.90 10.99
CA LEU A 421 -25.85 -16.82 10.64
C LEU A 421 -26.01 -18.25 11.19
N ILE A 422 -26.91 -18.47 12.13
CA ILE A 422 -27.32 -19.81 12.61
C ILE A 422 -28.47 -20.36 11.74
N ASP A 423 -29.45 -19.53 11.41
CA ASP A 423 -30.66 -19.95 10.69
C ASP A 423 -30.45 -20.17 9.18
N LEU A 424 -29.38 -19.60 8.60
CA LEU A 424 -29.01 -19.84 7.21
C LEU A 424 -28.71 -21.31 6.92
N LYS A 425 -28.85 -21.70 5.65
CA LYS A 425 -28.28 -22.94 5.12
C LYS A 425 -26.76 -22.92 5.32
N ASP A 426 -26.19 -24.03 5.79
CA ASP A 426 -24.74 -24.16 5.94
C ASP A 426 -24.07 -24.38 4.57
N SER A 427 -23.92 -23.28 3.82
CA SER A 427 -23.14 -23.23 2.59
C SER A 427 -22.36 -21.93 2.53
N LYS A 428 -21.19 -22.00 1.89
CA LYS A 428 -20.30 -20.86 1.68
C LYS A 428 -21.04 -19.69 1.04
N GLU A 429 -21.90 -19.95 0.06
CA GLU A 429 -22.63 -18.94 -0.72
C GLU A 429 -23.65 -18.21 0.16
N ALA A 430 -24.41 -18.95 0.97
CA ALA A 430 -25.39 -18.39 1.90
C ALA A 430 -24.71 -17.55 3.00
N VAL A 431 -23.67 -18.08 3.64
CA VAL A 431 -22.93 -17.39 4.70
C VAL A 431 -22.15 -16.19 4.16
N TYR A 432 -21.46 -16.31 3.02
CA TYR A 432 -20.71 -15.20 2.43
C TYR A 432 -21.65 -14.11 1.92
N GLY A 433 -22.77 -14.48 1.29
CA GLY A 433 -23.78 -13.54 0.80
C GLY A 433 -24.42 -12.72 1.92
N ALA A 434 -24.80 -13.37 3.03
CA ALA A 434 -25.34 -12.68 4.20
C ALA A 434 -24.31 -11.76 4.89
N LEU A 435 -23.05 -12.19 4.99
CA LEU A 435 -21.97 -11.37 5.53
C LEU A 435 -21.63 -10.17 4.63
N ASP A 436 -21.66 -10.34 3.30
CA ASP A 436 -21.43 -9.26 2.35
C ASP A 436 -22.59 -8.25 2.33
N ALA A 437 -23.85 -8.72 2.41
CA ALA A 437 -25.01 -7.86 2.58
C ALA A 437 -24.96 -7.08 3.91
N TRP A 438 -24.53 -7.72 5.00
CA TRP A 438 -24.32 -7.04 6.28
C TRP A 438 -23.23 -5.96 6.22
N VAL A 439 -22.12 -6.21 5.52
CA VAL A 439 -21.06 -5.21 5.31
C VAL A 439 -21.50 -4.09 4.35
N ALA A 440 -22.43 -4.34 3.44
CA ALA A 440 -23.05 -3.29 2.64
C ALA A 440 -23.95 -2.37 3.49
N TRP A 441 -24.57 -2.90 4.56
CA TRP A 441 -25.49 -2.16 5.43
C TRP A 441 -24.79 -1.35 6.55
N GLU A 442 -23.63 -1.79 7.03
CA GLU A 442 -22.92 -1.13 8.14
C GLU A 442 -21.78 -0.20 7.71
N THR A 443 -21.63 0.93 8.41
CA THR A 443 -20.63 1.97 8.09
C THR A 443 -19.19 1.59 8.50
N SER A 444 -19.01 0.49 9.23
CA SER A 444 -17.70 0.00 9.69
C SER A 444 -17.65 -1.52 9.67
N PHE A 445 -16.48 -2.11 9.39
CA PHE A 445 -16.36 -3.56 9.30
C PHE A 445 -16.57 -4.21 10.69
N PRO A 446 -17.48 -5.18 10.85
CA PRO A 446 -18.06 -5.54 12.14
C PRO A 446 -17.20 -6.53 12.95
N ILE A 447 -15.88 -6.31 13.08
CA ILE A 447 -14.93 -7.23 13.74
C ILE A 447 -15.41 -7.68 15.14
N GLY A 448 -15.90 -6.73 15.95
CA GLY A 448 -16.40 -7.02 17.29
C GLY A 448 -17.67 -7.88 17.31
N ALA A 449 -18.56 -7.70 16.34
CA ALA A 449 -19.75 -8.54 16.19
C ALA A 449 -19.38 -9.94 15.72
N LEU A 450 -18.50 -10.05 14.71
CA LEU A 450 -18.02 -11.32 14.16
C LEU A 450 -17.26 -12.15 15.19
N LYS A 451 -16.51 -11.52 16.10
CA LYS A 451 -15.91 -12.21 17.24
C LYS A 451 -16.97 -12.86 18.15
N ASN A 452 -18.08 -12.18 18.40
CA ASN A 452 -19.18 -12.73 19.20
C ASN A 452 -19.95 -13.82 18.44
N VAL A 453 -20.11 -13.68 17.11
CA VAL A 453 -20.65 -14.73 16.22
C VAL A 453 -19.79 -15.99 16.30
N ILE A 454 -18.47 -15.87 16.11
CA ILE A 454 -17.54 -17.00 16.21
C ILE A 454 -17.67 -17.68 17.58
N LEU A 455 -17.67 -16.91 18.68
CA LEU A 455 -17.85 -17.47 20.03
C LEU A 455 -19.22 -18.14 20.26
N ALA A 456 -20.27 -17.70 19.57
CA ALA A 456 -21.59 -18.34 19.63
C ALA A 456 -21.62 -19.65 18.83
N LEU A 457 -21.07 -19.65 17.61
CA LEU A 457 -20.94 -20.83 16.76
C LEU A 457 -20.02 -21.90 17.37
N GLU A 458 -18.89 -21.50 17.97
CA GLU A 458 -17.99 -22.39 18.72
C GLU A 458 -18.74 -23.08 19.88
N LYS A 459 -19.59 -22.35 20.63
CA LYS A 459 -20.42 -22.93 21.71
C LYS A 459 -21.49 -23.91 21.22
N GLN A 460 -21.95 -23.77 19.98
CA GLN A 460 -22.92 -24.66 19.34
C GLN A 460 -22.25 -25.74 18.49
N HIS A 461 -20.92 -25.89 18.58
CA HIS A 461 -20.12 -26.84 17.80
C HIS A 461 -20.30 -26.72 16.27
N GLN A 462 -20.69 -25.54 15.78
CA GLN A 462 -20.89 -25.24 14.35
C GLN A 462 -19.56 -24.96 13.64
N TRP A 463 -18.61 -25.90 13.73
CA TRP A 463 -17.22 -25.69 13.30
C TRP A 463 -17.09 -25.35 11.82
N HIS A 464 -17.90 -25.97 10.96
CA HIS A 464 -17.94 -25.66 9.54
C HIS A 464 -18.24 -24.18 9.26
N ARG A 465 -19.27 -23.63 9.92
CA ARG A 465 -19.60 -22.19 9.86
C ARG A 465 -18.53 -21.31 10.47
N VAL A 466 -17.88 -21.73 11.57
CA VAL A 466 -16.73 -21.00 12.13
C VAL A 466 -15.61 -20.88 11.09
N VAL A 467 -15.28 -21.99 10.39
CA VAL A 467 -14.30 -22.00 9.30
C VAL A 467 -14.73 -21.06 8.17
N GLN A 468 -15.99 -21.09 7.73
CA GLN A 468 -16.51 -20.21 6.69
C GLN A 468 -16.42 -18.72 7.09
N VAL A 469 -16.89 -18.34 8.28
CA VAL A 469 -16.85 -16.95 8.78
C VAL A 469 -15.42 -16.44 8.88
N ILE A 470 -14.49 -17.23 9.44
CA ILE A 470 -13.08 -16.81 9.55
C ILE A 470 -12.42 -16.71 8.18
N LYS A 471 -12.65 -17.67 7.26
CA LYS A 471 -12.12 -17.59 5.88
C LYS A 471 -12.71 -16.41 5.10
N TRP A 472 -13.99 -16.09 5.30
CA TRP A 472 -14.59 -14.88 4.73
C TRP A 472 -13.88 -13.63 5.26
N MET A 473 -13.69 -13.49 6.58
CA MET A 473 -12.96 -12.35 7.19
C MET A 473 -11.57 -12.19 6.58
N LEU A 474 -10.80 -13.28 6.51
CA LEU A 474 -9.45 -13.28 5.92
C LEU A 474 -9.48 -12.93 4.42
N SER A 475 -10.50 -13.35 3.66
CA SER A 475 -10.65 -13.00 2.25
C SER A 475 -10.93 -11.51 2.02
N LYS A 476 -11.58 -10.83 2.98
CA LYS A 476 -11.75 -9.36 2.98
C LYS A 476 -10.54 -8.62 3.59
N GLY A 477 -9.45 -9.32 3.90
CA GLY A 477 -8.23 -8.77 4.51
C GLY A 477 -8.33 -8.46 6.00
N GLN A 478 -9.40 -8.93 6.67
CA GLN A 478 -9.70 -8.65 8.07
C GLN A 478 -9.34 -9.84 8.98
N GLY A 479 -9.03 -9.57 10.25
CA GLY A 479 -8.69 -10.63 11.20
C GLY A 479 -7.33 -11.31 10.96
N ASN A 480 -6.37 -10.63 10.30
CA ASN A 480 -5.00 -11.15 10.11
C ASN A 480 -4.18 -11.10 11.42
N THR A 481 -4.59 -11.85 12.43
CA THR A 481 -3.96 -11.91 13.76
C THR A 481 -3.65 -13.35 14.16
N MET A 482 -2.60 -13.57 14.96
CA MET A 482 -2.26 -14.91 15.47
C MET A 482 -3.39 -15.54 16.30
N GLY A 483 -4.21 -14.74 16.97
CA GLY A 483 -5.42 -15.23 17.65
C GLY A 483 -6.47 -15.79 16.69
N THR A 484 -6.72 -15.10 15.59
CA THR A 484 -7.63 -15.57 14.53
C THR A 484 -7.07 -16.78 13.78
N TYR A 485 -5.76 -16.83 13.53
CA TYR A 485 -5.10 -17.98 12.93
C TYR A 485 -5.19 -19.22 13.84
N MET A 486 -4.98 -19.04 15.14
CA MET A 486 -5.17 -20.07 16.15
C MET A 486 -6.63 -20.56 16.20
N GLN A 487 -7.62 -19.64 16.14
CA GLN A 487 -9.03 -20.03 16.02
C GLN A 487 -9.33 -20.79 14.73
N LEU A 488 -8.78 -20.38 13.57
CA LEU A 488 -8.98 -21.08 12.30
C LEU A 488 -8.40 -22.50 12.33
N ILE A 489 -7.16 -22.66 12.80
CA ILE A 489 -6.51 -23.98 12.92
C ILE A 489 -7.33 -24.89 13.84
N ARG A 490 -7.84 -24.37 14.96
CA ARG A 490 -8.72 -25.12 15.87
C ARG A 490 -10.04 -25.49 15.18
N ALA A 491 -10.66 -24.55 14.47
CA ALA A 491 -11.92 -24.80 13.80
C ALA A 491 -11.77 -25.81 12.66
N LEU A 492 -10.67 -25.78 11.91
CA LEU A 492 -10.35 -26.78 10.87
C LEU A 492 -10.11 -28.17 11.47
N ASP A 493 -9.39 -28.28 12.58
CA ASP A 493 -9.21 -29.55 13.31
C ASP A 493 -10.55 -30.13 13.79
N MET A 494 -11.40 -29.30 14.39
CA MET A 494 -12.75 -29.69 14.84
C MET A 494 -13.76 -29.93 13.69
N ASP A 495 -13.49 -29.41 12.49
CA ASP A 495 -14.23 -29.64 11.24
C ASP A 495 -13.61 -30.79 10.40
N HIS A 496 -12.77 -31.64 11.03
CA HIS A 496 -12.09 -32.80 10.45
C HIS A 496 -11.22 -32.50 9.20
N ARG A 497 -10.61 -31.30 9.16
CA ARG A 497 -9.79 -30.79 8.04
C ARG A 497 -8.37 -30.45 8.48
N ALA A 498 -7.74 -31.37 9.21
CA ALA A 498 -6.37 -31.23 9.69
C ALA A 498 -5.35 -30.96 8.56
N GLU A 499 -5.54 -31.56 7.39
CA GLU A 499 -4.72 -31.32 6.20
C GLU A 499 -4.77 -29.86 5.72
N GLU A 500 -5.96 -29.23 5.77
CA GLU A 500 -6.10 -27.82 5.44
C GLU A 500 -5.52 -26.93 6.53
N ALA A 501 -5.59 -27.35 7.81
CA ALA A 501 -4.91 -26.68 8.91
C ALA A 501 -3.38 -26.73 8.73
N HIS A 502 -2.83 -27.86 8.26
CA HIS A 502 -1.42 -28.00 7.89
C HIS A 502 -1.02 -27.09 6.73
N GLN A 503 -1.76 -27.10 5.61
CA GLN A 503 -1.49 -26.21 4.49
C GLN A 503 -1.55 -24.73 4.89
N PHE A 504 -2.50 -24.36 5.75
CA PHE A 504 -2.58 -23.01 6.33
C PHE A 504 -1.37 -22.70 7.22
N TRP A 505 -0.99 -23.62 8.12
CA TRP A 505 0.18 -23.50 8.99
C TRP A 505 1.45 -23.24 8.18
N VAL A 506 1.74 -24.08 7.19
CA VAL A 506 2.94 -23.95 6.33
C VAL A 506 2.93 -22.61 5.59
N LYS A 507 1.80 -22.21 5.03
CA LYS A 507 1.68 -21.00 4.19
C LYS A 507 1.63 -19.68 4.97
N LYS A 508 1.26 -19.68 6.25
CA LYS A 508 0.94 -18.46 7.03
C LYS A 508 1.59 -18.36 8.40
N VAL A 509 2.16 -19.43 8.94
CA VAL A 509 2.66 -19.49 10.33
C VAL A 509 4.10 -20.01 10.42
N SER A 510 4.44 -21.10 9.70
CA SER A 510 5.73 -21.78 9.87
C SER A 510 6.95 -21.03 9.31
N THR A 511 6.76 -19.93 8.56
CA THR A 511 7.85 -19.19 7.91
C THR A 511 8.76 -18.44 8.89
N ASP A 512 8.32 -18.26 10.14
CA ASP A 512 9.11 -17.68 11.23
C ASP A 512 8.70 -18.35 12.55
N LEU A 513 9.12 -19.61 12.73
CA LEU A 513 8.84 -20.34 13.97
C LEU A 513 9.50 -19.73 15.20
N HIS A 514 10.44 -18.80 15.07
CA HIS A 514 11.02 -18.11 16.23
C HIS A 514 10.00 -17.15 16.89
N SER A 515 9.20 -16.43 16.10
CA SER A 515 8.19 -15.49 16.63
C SER A 515 6.81 -16.10 16.96
N VAL A 516 6.55 -17.36 16.57
CA VAL A 516 5.27 -18.04 16.84
C VAL A 516 5.14 -18.43 18.31
N SER A 517 4.08 -18.00 18.98
CA SER A 517 3.88 -18.30 20.40
C SER A 517 3.80 -19.80 20.69
N TRP A 518 4.34 -20.23 21.83
CA TRP A 518 4.28 -21.63 22.25
C TRP A 518 2.86 -22.18 22.37
N GLN A 519 1.87 -21.34 22.66
CA GLN A 519 0.45 -21.72 22.65
C GLN A 519 -0.01 -22.19 21.26
N LEU A 520 0.40 -21.49 20.21
CA LEU A 520 0.05 -21.81 18.82
C LEU A 520 0.84 -23.04 18.32
N CYS A 521 2.13 -23.16 18.66
CA CYS A 521 2.92 -24.38 18.42
C CYS A 521 2.30 -25.61 19.12
N ARG A 522 1.97 -25.49 20.41
CA ARG A 522 1.31 -26.56 21.19
C ARG A 522 -0.01 -26.97 20.57
N GLN A 523 -0.78 -26.01 20.04
CA GLN A 523 -2.02 -26.32 19.35
C GLN A 523 -1.76 -27.14 18.07
N MET A 524 -0.80 -26.74 17.23
CA MET A 524 -0.50 -27.47 15.99
C MET A 524 0.06 -28.87 16.24
N ILE A 525 0.97 -29.02 17.21
CA ILE A 525 1.43 -30.34 17.69
C ILE A 525 0.23 -31.20 18.13
N SER A 526 -0.77 -30.58 18.78
CA SER A 526 -2.00 -31.27 19.17
C SER A 526 -2.88 -31.68 18.00
N VAL A 527 -2.96 -30.87 16.93
CA VAL A 527 -3.67 -31.21 15.68
C VAL A 527 -2.98 -32.39 15.00
N TYR A 528 -1.67 -32.31 14.79
CA TYR A 528 -0.91 -33.39 14.15
C TYR A 528 -1.02 -34.71 14.91
N TYR A 529 -0.91 -34.67 16.24
CA TYR A 529 -1.02 -35.87 17.08
C TYR A 529 -2.40 -36.53 16.97
N ARG A 530 -3.48 -35.74 17.10
CA ARG A 530 -4.86 -36.26 17.02
C ARG A 530 -5.22 -36.87 15.67
N ASN A 531 -4.64 -36.34 14.59
CA ASN A 531 -4.97 -36.74 13.22
C ASN A 531 -3.89 -37.64 12.59
N ASN A 532 -3.03 -38.26 13.41
CA ASN A 532 -1.97 -39.18 12.98
C ASN A 532 -0.95 -38.59 11.96
N MET A 533 -0.79 -37.27 11.91
CA MET A 533 0.18 -36.57 11.05
C MET A 533 1.58 -36.55 11.71
N LEU A 534 2.06 -37.73 12.10
CA LEU A 534 3.22 -37.87 12.99
C LEU A 534 4.52 -37.33 12.39
N LYS A 535 4.68 -37.44 11.07
CA LYS A 535 5.84 -36.89 10.33
C LYS A 535 5.93 -35.37 10.47
N ASP A 536 4.79 -34.67 10.33
CA ASP A 536 4.71 -33.22 10.46
C ASP A 536 4.85 -32.75 11.91
N LEU A 537 4.40 -33.57 12.87
CA LEU A 537 4.65 -33.35 14.30
C LEU A 537 6.14 -33.36 14.61
N VAL A 538 6.84 -34.43 14.23
CA VAL A 538 8.28 -34.59 14.46
C VAL A 538 9.06 -33.51 13.70
N LYS A 539 8.69 -33.21 12.46
CA LYS A 539 9.29 -32.12 11.68
C LYS A 539 9.16 -30.77 12.39
N LEU A 540 7.95 -30.38 12.79
CA LEU A 540 7.71 -29.15 13.54
C LEU A 540 8.50 -29.11 14.85
N PHE A 541 8.60 -30.23 15.57
CA PHE A 541 9.40 -30.25 16.80
C PHE A 541 10.89 -30.07 16.53
N LYS A 542 11.46 -30.76 15.52
CA LYS A 542 12.87 -30.58 15.10
C LYS A 542 13.16 -29.15 14.66
N GLU A 543 12.25 -28.51 13.92
CA GLU A 543 12.36 -27.10 13.54
C GLU A 543 12.35 -26.17 14.78
N LEU A 544 11.52 -26.46 15.79
CA LEU A 544 11.51 -25.71 17.05
C LEU A 544 12.80 -25.93 17.87
N GLU A 545 13.32 -27.15 17.92
CA GLU A 545 14.60 -27.47 18.57
C GLU A 545 15.78 -26.75 17.90
N ALA A 546 15.76 -26.60 16.57
CA ALA A 546 16.80 -25.89 15.81
C ALA A 546 16.85 -24.37 16.08
N PHE A 547 15.79 -23.80 16.67
CA PHE A 547 15.75 -22.42 17.18
C PHE A 547 15.93 -22.34 18.70
N ASP A 548 16.54 -23.37 19.32
CA ASP A 548 16.74 -23.52 20.77
C ASP A 548 15.46 -23.37 21.62
N ARG A 549 14.28 -23.56 21.01
CA ARG A 549 13.01 -23.38 21.69
C ARG A 549 12.72 -24.56 22.61
N LYS A 550 12.95 -24.36 23.91
CA LYS A 550 12.59 -25.35 24.94
C LYS A 550 11.06 -25.44 25.10
N PRO A 551 10.47 -26.66 25.13
CA PRO A 551 9.04 -26.83 25.31
C PRO A 551 8.60 -26.36 26.71
N PRO A 552 7.43 -25.71 26.86
CA PRO A 552 6.97 -25.16 28.14
C PRO A 552 6.43 -26.19 29.12
N ASP A 553 5.98 -27.37 28.65
CA ASP A 553 5.31 -28.38 29.47
C ASP A 553 5.56 -29.81 28.99
N LYS A 554 5.44 -30.76 29.92
CA LYS A 554 5.65 -32.20 29.69
C LYS A 554 4.71 -32.82 28.66
N ALA A 555 3.52 -32.25 28.43
CA ALA A 555 2.54 -32.82 27.50
C ALA A 555 2.94 -32.60 26.03
N ILE A 556 3.79 -31.62 25.74
CA ILE A 556 4.44 -31.47 24.43
C ILE A 556 5.53 -32.54 24.27
N VAL A 557 6.40 -32.69 25.27
CA VAL A 557 7.50 -33.67 25.27
C VAL A 557 6.97 -35.10 25.09
N GLN A 558 5.92 -35.47 25.86
CA GLN A 558 5.30 -36.79 25.76
C GLN A 558 4.76 -37.07 24.36
N ARG A 559 3.94 -36.18 23.77
CA ARG A 559 3.37 -36.39 22.42
C ARG A 559 4.42 -36.51 21.33
N VAL A 560 5.57 -35.86 21.52
CA VAL A 560 6.70 -35.96 20.60
C VAL A 560 7.39 -37.31 20.76
N ALA A 561 7.64 -37.75 21.99
CA ALA A 561 8.18 -39.08 22.28
C ALA A 561 7.25 -40.20 21.75
N ASP A 562 5.96 -40.10 22.00
CA ASP A 562 4.91 -40.99 21.48
C ASP A 562 4.93 -41.01 19.94
N ALA A 563 5.05 -39.84 19.28
CA ALA A 563 5.12 -39.75 17.83
C ALA A 563 6.40 -40.36 17.24
N TYR A 564 7.55 -40.23 17.92
CA TYR A 564 8.78 -40.93 17.54
C TYR A 564 8.62 -42.45 17.68
N GLU A 565 8.04 -42.93 18.78
CA GLU A 565 7.75 -44.35 19.02
C GLU A 565 6.81 -44.94 17.96
N MET A 566 5.70 -44.27 17.66
CA MET A 566 4.75 -44.67 16.61
C MET A 566 5.35 -44.62 15.19
N LEU A 567 6.45 -43.89 14.98
CA LEU A 567 7.24 -43.88 13.75
C LEU A 567 8.40 -44.90 13.74
N GLY A 568 8.58 -45.68 14.81
CA GLY A 568 9.67 -46.65 14.96
C GLY A 568 11.04 -46.04 15.31
N LEU A 569 11.09 -44.76 15.71
CA LEU A 569 12.30 -43.99 15.96
C LEU A 569 12.66 -43.98 17.46
N LEU A 570 12.94 -45.16 18.02
CA LEU A 570 13.15 -45.34 19.46
C LEU A 570 14.36 -44.56 20.01
N GLU A 571 15.47 -44.47 19.28
CA GLU A 571 16.64 -43.67 19.68
C GLU A 571 16.30 -42.18 19.84
N GLU A 572 15.47 -41.63 18.94
CA GLU A 572 15.02 -40.24 18.99
C GLU A 572 14.02 -39.99 20.14
N LYS A 573 13.20 -40.98 20.49
CA LYS A 573 12.32 -40.98 21.67
C LYS A 573 13.17 -40.84 22.94
N GLU A 574 14.16 -41.70 23.11
CA GLU A 574 15.07 -41.69 24.27
C GLU A 574 15.86 -40.38 24.35
N ARG A 575 16.43 -39.92 23.23
CA ARG A 575 17.12 -38.62 23.10
C ARG A 575 16.27 -37.46 23.60
N VAL A 576 14.99 -37.40 23.22
CA VAL A 576 14.08 -36.31 23.60
C VAL A 576 13.65 -36.40 25.07
N LEU A 577 13.38 -37.61 25.57
CA LEU A 577 13.03 -37.81 26.98
C LEU A 577 14.19 -37.43 27.92
N GLU A 578 15.42 -37.84 27.60
CA GLU A 578 16.62 -37.51 28.38
C GLU A 578 16.95 -36.01 28.31
N LYS A 579 16.94 -35.40 27.11
CA LYS A 579 17.20 -33.97 26.90
C LYS A 579 16.24 -33.06 27.67
N TYR A 580 15.00 -33.51 27.90
CA TYR A 580 13.97 -32.73 28.60
C TYR A 580 13.51 -33.36 29.92
N LYS A 581 14.32 -34.21 30.55
CA LYS A 581 14.01 -34.88 31.84
C LYS A 581 13.60 -33.90 32.95
N ASP A 582 14.22 -32.72 33.02
CA ASP A 582 13.89 -31.67 34.00
C ASP A 582 12.49 -31.07 33.81
N ILE A 583 11.88 -31.26 32.63
CA ILE A 583 10.52 -30.83 32.29
C ILE A 583 9.55 -31.97 32.60
N MET A 584 9.94 -33.21 32.33
CA MET A 584 9.18 -34.42 32.67
C MET A 584 9.02 -34.60 34.19
N ASN A 585 10.10 -34.34 34.95
CA ASN A 585 10.15 -34.53 36.41
C ASN A 585 9.52 -33.38 37.22
N LYS A 586 9.06 -32.30 36.58
CA LYS A 586 8.38 -31.19 37.27
C LYS A 586 6.95 -31.59 37.67
N THR A 587 6.73 -31.74 38.97
CA THR A 587 5.37 -31.83 39.55
C THR A 587 4.60 -30.55 39.26
N GLU A 588 3.34 -30.67 38.84
CA GLU A 588 2.52 -29.53 38.45
C GLU A 588 2.18 -28.64 39.66
N LYS A 589 2.85 -27.48 39.77
CA LYS A 589 2.42 -26.41 40.68
C LYS A 589 1.10 -25.82 40.16
N VAL A 590 -0.01 -26.35 40.69
CA VAL A 590 -1.38 -25.86 40.46
C VAL A 590 -1.42 -24.34 40.56
N HIS A 591 -1.62 -23.67 39.42
CA HIS A 591 -1.84 -22.23 39.36
C HIS A 591 -3.23 -21.91 39.96
N LYS A 592 -3.28 -21.68 41.27
CA LYS A 592 -4.47 -21.10 41.91
C LYS A 592 -4.68 -19.69 41.37
N ASN A 593 -5.91 -19.44 40.95
CA ASN A 593 -6.30 -18.23 40.24
C ASN A 593 -6.41 -17.06 41.25
N PRO A 594 -5.72 -15.90 41.07
CA PRO A 594 -5.69 -14.82 42.08
C PRO A 594 -7.07 -14.27 42.49
N LYS A 595 -8.11 -14.50 41.67
CA LYS A 595 -9.50 -14.12 41.96
C LYS A 595 -10.19 -14.99 43.02
N GLN A 596 -9.68 -16.18 43.35
CA GLN A 596 -10.28 -17.03 44.39
C GLN A 596 -9.87 -16.64 45.81
N GLU A 597 -8.63 -16.18 46.03
CA GLU A 597 -8.20 -15.70 47.37
C GLU A 597 -8.94 -14.44 47.82
N ALA A 598 -9.29 -13.55 46.89
CA ALA A 598 -10.11 -12.37 47.17
C ALA A 598 -11.55 -12.72 47.59
N SER A 599 -12.06 -13.89 47.17
CA SER A 599 -13.38 -14.39 47.57
C SER A 599 -13.35 -15.00 48.99
N MET A 600 -12.33 -15.83 49.28
CA MET A 600 -12.15 -16.40 50.62
C MET A 600 -11.87 -15.34 51.69
N LYS A 601 -11.04 -14.32 51.40
CA LYS A 601 -10.77 -13.21 52.35
C LYS A 601 -11.97 -12.31 52.65
N ARG A 602 -13.05 -12.38 51.86
CA ARG A 602 -14.31 -11.65 52.15
C ARG A 602 -15.32 -12.45 52.99
N LYS A 603 -15.22 -13.78 53.07
CA LYS A 603 -16.09 -14.59 53.94
C LYS A 603 -15.64 -14.66 55.40
N ASN A 604 -14.35 -14.45 55.69
CA ASN A 604 -13.82 -14.46 57.06
C ASN A 604 -13.85 -13.06 57.75
N LYS A 605 -14.73 -12.15 57.30
CA LYS A 605 -15.01 -10.86 57.95
C LYS A 605 -16.51 -10.59 58.16
N SER A 606 -17.32 -11.65 58.11
CA SER A 606 -18.76 -11.63 58.36
C SER A 606 -19.17 -12.88 59.13
N GLY A 607 -18.56 -13.04 60.31
CA GLY A 607 -18.84 -14.04 61.34
C GLY A 607 -18.54 -13.40 62.68
#